data_AF-A0A0U5IBY2-F1
#
_entry.id   AF-A0A0U5IBY2-F1
#
_cell.length_a   1.000
_cell.length_b   1.000
_cell.length_c   1.000
_cell.angle_alpha   90.00
_cell.angle_beta   90.00
_cell.angle_gamma   90.00
#
_symmetry.space_group_name_H-M   'P 1'
#
loop_
_entity.id
_entity.type
_entity.pdbx_description
1 polymer ?
#
loop_
_entity_poly.entity_id
_entity_poly.type
_entity_poly.pdbx_seq_one_letter_code
_entity_poly.pdbx_strand_id
1 'polypeptide(L)'
;MKQGVCLVGARCRIAPDAELTGEVVISDDVIVDRRATINSSVILPHTYVGELVEITNAIVSANTMIRVDSGAVLHVTDACLLADLEQATLGGGIADPIHRLLGVLALALSLPLWPIAALAALPNRAKGWLKPIVLRGNKREIDAFGQVKRRDFTALEWRTSIPVLRGLPRLLAVVSGDLRLVGVTPLSPEEADGLQDDWERTREQAPAGLVGPTQLDVPADAPFEEKLMSDVFYARQRRIGRDLVYLLRGLLAILRPSSWRPASRRPGLD
;
A
#
# COMPACT_ATOMS: atom_id res chain seq x y z
N MET A 1 13.28 -36.04 -12.20
CA MET A 1 12.39 -37.20 -12.47
C MET A 1 11.03 -36.93 -11.81
N LYS A 2 9.89 -37.21 -12.46
CA LYS A 2 8.55 -37.01 -11.85
C LYS A 2 8.04 -38.35 -11.30
N GLN A 3 7.97 -38.52 -9.99
CA GLN A 3 7.46 -39.73 -9.34
C GLN A 3 6.47 -39.32 -8.24
N GLY A 4 5.24 -39.82 -8.32
CA GLY A 4 4.18 -39.55 -7.34
C GLY A 4 2.93 -38.90 -7.94
N VAL A 5 2.07 -38.36 -7.09
CA VAL A 5 0.80 -37.71 -7.46
C VAL A 5 0.97 -36.21 -7.31
N CYS A 6 0.71 -35.47 -8.39
CA CYS A 6 0.77 -34.02 -8.39
C CYS A 6 -0.59 -33.45 -8.82
N LEU A 7 -1.19 -32.64 -7.95
CA LEU A 7 -2.39 -31.86 -8.24
C LEU A 7 -1.98 -30.41 -8.53
N VAL A 8 -2.44 -29.86 -9.66
CA VAL A 8 -2.08 -28.51 -10.09
C VAL A 8 -3.36 -27.73 -10.37
N GLY A 9 -3.51 -26.59 -9.70
CA GLY A 9 -4.60 -25.63 -9.88
C GLY A 9 -4.52 -24.87 -11.20
N ALA A 10 -5.48 -23.98 -11.42
CA ALA A 10 -5.55 -23.14 -12.60
C ALA A 10 -4.43 -22.09 -12.62
N ARG A 11 -4.02 -21.68 -13.83
CA ARG A 11 -3.08 -20.56 -14.09
C ARG A 11 -1.70 -20.72 -13.46
N CYS A 12 -1.30 -21.93 -13.10
CA CYS A 12 0.04 -22.21 -12.61
C CYS A 12 1.10 -22.09 -13.72
N ARG A 13 2.29 -21.62 -13.37
CA ARG A 13 3.47 -21.64 -14.24
C ARG A 13 4.57 -22.44 -13.56
N ILE A 14 4.91 -23.58 -14.14
CA ILE A 14 5.94 -24.47 -13.61
C ILE A 14 7.07 -24.55 -14.62
N ALA A 15 8.28 -24.24 -14.19
CA ALA A 15 9.47 -24.36 -15.03
C ALA A 15 9.71 -25.82 -15.44
N PRO A 16 10.20 -26.08 -16.67
CA PRO A 16 10.34 -27.44 -17.20
C PRO A 16 11.39 -28.29 -16.46
N ASP A 17 12.31 -27.65 -15.76
CA ASP A 17 13.40 -28.22 -14.96
C ASP A 17 13.11 -28.23 -13.45
N ALA A 18 11.89 -27.90 -13.04
CA ALA A 18 11.43 -28.09 -11.66
C ALA A 18 11.17 -29.59 -11.39
N GLU A 19 11.61 -30.06 -10.23
CA GLU A 19 11.44 -31.44 -9.79
C GLU A 19 10.31 -31.54 -8.76
N LEU A 20 9.26 -32.29 -9.12
CA LEU A 20 8.12 -32.56 -8.24
C LEU A 20 8.09 -34.06 -7.92
N THR A 21 8.18 -34.39 -6.64
CA THR A 21 8.27 -35.77 -6.15
C THR A 21 7.32 -36.04 -4.98
N GLY A 22 6.82 -37.27 -4.85
CA GLY A 22 5.86 -37.64 -3.80
C GLY A 22 4.45 -37.09 -4.02
N GLU A 23 3.78 -36.65 -2.94
CA GLU A 23 2.43 -36.09 -2.99
C GLU A 23 2.49 -34.56 -2.95
N VAL A 24 2.32 -33.93 -4.12
CA VAL A 24 2.45 -32.46 -4.23
C VAL A 24 1.11 -31.85 -4.64
N VAL A 25 0.66 -30.86 -3.88
CA VAL A 25 -0.54 -30.08 -4.22
C VAL A 25 -0.13 -28.64 -4.49
N ILE A 26 -0.38 -28.16 -5.71
CA ILE A 26 -0.12 -26.80 -6.15
C ILE A 26 -1.48 -26.14 -6.40
N SER A 27 -1.79 -25.08 -5.66
CA SER A 27 -3.05 -24.36 -5.79
C SER A 27 -3.03 -23.33 -6.94
N ASP A 28 -4.11 -22.59 -7.14
CA ASP A 28 -4.25 -21.64 -8.24
C ASP A 28 -3.20 -20.50 -8.21
N ASP A 29 -2.81 -20.01 -9.39
CA ASP A 29 -1.91 -18.84 -9.55
C ASP A 29 -0.52 -18.98 -8.88
N VAL A 30 0.01 -20.20 -8.79
CA VAL A 30 1.36 -20.47 -8.28
C VAL A 30 2.39 -20.41 -9.39
N ILE A 31 3.57 -19.88 -9.09
CA ILE A 31 4.74 -19.89 -9.98
C ILE A 31 5.87 -20.68 -9.33
N VAL A 32 6.38 -21.68 -10.05
CA VAL A 32 7.55 -22.48 -9.65
C VAL A 32 8.66 -22.23 -10.67
N ASP A 33 9.77 -21.67 -10.21
CA ASP A 33 10.91 -21.34 -11.05
C ASP A 33 11.84 -22.56 -11.26
N ARG A 34 12.89 -22.34 -12.05
CA ARG A 34 13.83 -23.35 -12.51
C ARG A 34 14.53 -24.05 -11.37
N ARG A 35 14.75 -25.36 -11.52
CA ARG A 35 15.50 -26.20 -10.56
C ARG A 35 14.97 -26.16 -9.12
N ALA A 36 13.72 -25.76 -8.93
CA ALA A 36 13.05 -25.91 -7.64
C ALA A 36 12.69 -27.39 -7.42
N THR A 37 12.87 -27.87 -6.20
CA THR A 37 12.58 -29.26 -5.81
C THR A 37 11.49 -29.26 -4.76
N ILE A 38 10.34 -29.85 -5.08
CA ILE A 38 9.20 -29.95 -4.17
C ILE A 38 8.91 -31.42 -3.90
N ASN A 39 8.93 -31.81 -2.62
CA ASN A 39 8.69 -33.16 -2.16
C ASN A 39 7.59 -33.18 -1.09
N SER A 40 6.51 -33.93 -1.34
CA SER A 40 5.45 -34.21 -0.36
C SER A 40 4.94 -32.96 0.35
N SER A 41 4.56 -31.93 -0.42
CA SER A 41 4.32 -30.57 0.11
C SER A 41 3.09 -29.93 -0.55
N VAL A 42 2.49 -28.98 0.17
CA VAL A 42 1.30 -28.24 -0.28
C VAL A 42 1.67 -26.77 -0.49
N ILE A 43 1.43 -26.26 -1.69
CA ILE A 43 1.66 -24.86 -2.06
C ILE A 43 0.29 -24.18 -2.21
N LEU A 44 0.03 -23.19 -1.37
CA LEU A 44 -1.20 -22.40 -1.36
C LEU A 44 -1.22 -21.35 -2.48
N PRO A 45 -2.40 -20.81 -2.84
CA PRO A 45 -2.53 -19.88 -3.96
C PRO A 45 -1.61 -18.66 -3.86
N HIS A 46 -1.27 -18.07 -5.00
CA HIS A 46 -0.49 -16.82 -5.10
C HIS A 46 0.95 -16.89 -4.54
N THR A 47 1.52 -18.08 -4.45
CA THR A 47 2.88 -18.31 -3.95
C THR A 47 3.89 -18.36 -5.11
N TYR A 48 5.01 -17.65 -4.99
CA TYR A 48 6.19 -17.80 -5.85
C TYR A 48 7.25 -18.67 -5.18
N VAL A 49 7.64 -19.75 -5.84
CA VAL A 49 8.78 -20.61 -5.44
C VAL A 49 9.97 -20.26 -6.31
N GLY A 50 11.05 -19.77 -5.69
CA GLY A 50 12.25 -19.32 -6.38
C GLY A 50 13.12 -20.43 -6.99
N GLU A 51 14.11 -20.02 -7.80
CA GLU A 51 15.08 -20.91 -8.41
C GLU A 51 15.96 -21.59 -7.33
N LEU A 52 16.23 -22.88 -7.48
CA LEU A 52 17.02 -23.71 -6.53
C LEU A 52 16.43 -23.84 -5.11
N VAL A 53 15.13 -23.57 -4.93
CA VAL A 53 14.46 -23.75 -3.64
C VAL A 53 14.07 -25.21 -3.44
N GLU A 54 14.41 -25.79 -2.29
CA GLU A 54 14.01 -27.13 -1.89
C GLU A 54 12.93 -27.07 -0.80
N ILE A 55 11.79 -27.71 -1.05
CA ILE A 55 10.62 -27.73 -0.16
C ILE A 55 10.26 -29.18 0.10
N THR A 56 10.44 -29.63 1.33
CA THR A 56 10.19 -31.03 1.72
C THR A 56 9.31 -31.08 2.97
N ASN A 57 8.22 -31.84 2.88
CA ASN A 57 7.20 -32.01 3.92
C ASN A 57 6.76 -30.68 4.57
N ALA A 58 6.35 -29.74 3.72
CA ALA A 58 5.98 -28.39 4.15
C ALA A 58 4.67 -27.92 3.52
N ILE A 59 3.98 -27.04 4.24
CA ILE A 59 2.88 -26.23 3.72
C ILE A 59 3.42 -24.82 3.48
N VAL A 60 3.33 -24.33 2.27
CA VAL A 60 3.87 -23.02 1.88
C VAL A 60 2.74 -22.10 1.48
N SER A 61 2.71 -20.93 2.12
CA SER A 61 1.74 -19.86 1.87
C SER A 61 2.47 -18.55 1.72
N ALA A 62 2.62 -18.09 0.48
CA ALA A 62 3.25 -16.82 0.13
C ALA A 62 4.71 -16.73 0.66
N ASN A 63 4.97 -16.03 1.77
CA ASN A 63 6.28 -15.89 2.42
C ASN A 63 6.48 -16.79 3.66
N THR A 64 5.50 -17.66 3.93
CA THR A 64 5.45 -18.49 5.13
C THR A 64 5.59 -19.95 4.75
N MET A 65 6.55 -20.64 5.36
CA MET A 65 6.73 -22.08 5.24
C MET A 65 6.46 -22.74 6.59
N ILE A 66 5.52 -23.66 6.64
CA ILE A 66 5.19 -24.45 7.83
C ILE A 66 5.72 -25.86 7.60
N ARG A 67 6.74 -26.27 8.36
CA ARG A 67 7.26 -27.64 8.30
C ARG A 67 6.31 -28.58 9.03
N VAL A 68 5.78 -29.56 8.32
CA VAL A 68 4.83 -30.54 8.86
C VAL A 68 5.52 -31.48 9.86
N ASP A 69 6.82 -31.73 9.68
CA ASP A 69 7.63 -32.59 10.58
C ASP A 69 7.73 -32.06 12.02
N SER A 70 7.94 -30.75 12.14
CA SER A 70 8.36 -30.12 13.40
C SER A 70 7.35 -29.09 13.92
N GLY A 71 6.33 -28.75 13.13
CA GLY A 71 5.44 -27.63 13.40
C GLY A 71 6.14 -26.27 13.35
N ALA A 72 7.39 -26.21 12.88
CA ALA A 72 8.14 -24.97 12.81
C ALA A 72 7.59 -24.07 11.70
N VAL A 73 7.25 -22.83 12.05
CA VAL A 73 6.85 -21.78 11.12
C VAL A 73 8.09 -20.97 10.77
N LEU A 74 8.58 -21.16 9.55
CA LEU A 74 9.72 -20.44 9.00
C LEU A 74 9.23 -19.35 8.06
N HIS A 75 9.45 -18.08 8.43
CA HIS A 75 9.21 -16.97 7.53
C HIS A 75 10.45 -16.72 6.68
N VAL A 76 10.31 -16.91 5.37
CA VAL A 76 11.40 -16.65 4.43
C VAL A 76 11.33 -15.17 4.06
N THR A 77 12.28 -14.41 4.59
CA THR A 77 12.42 -12.96 4.37
C THR A 77 13.01 -12.60 3.01
N ASP A 78 13.50 -13.59 2.27
CA ASP A 78 14.14 -13.37 0.98
C ASP A 78 13.11 -13.42 -0.14
N ALA A 79 12.86 -12.26 -0.75
CA ALA A 79 11.94 -12.11 -1.88
C ALA A 79 12.35 -12.96 -3.10
N CYS A 80 13.60 -13.45 -3.13
CA CYS A 80 14.10 -14.34 -4.17
C CYS A 80 13.76 -15.83 -3.92
N LEU A 81 13.43 -16.22 -2.68
CA LEU A 81 13.17 -17.60 -2.29
C LEU A 81 11.67 -17.89 -2.17
N LEU A 82 10.91 -16.98 -1.56
CA LEU A 82 9.46 -17.05 -1.46
C LEU A 82 8.87 -15.64 -1.51
N ALA A 83 8.02 -15.36 -2.49
CA ALA A 83 7.36 -14.08 -2.63
C ALA A 83 5.86 -14.25 -2.79
N ASP A 84 5.09 -13.39 -2.13
CA ASP A 84 3.69 -13.20 -2.44
C ASP A 84 3.60 -12.43 -3.76
N LEU A 85 3.00 -13.03 -4.79
CA LEU A 85 2.94 -12.46 -6.14
C LEU A 85 2.04 -11.21 -6.20
N GLU A 86 1.05 -11.13 -5.32
CA GLU A 86 0.15 -9.99 -5.16
C GLU A 86 0.87 -8.84 -4.43
N GLN A 87 1.75 -9.17 -3.49
CA GLN A 87 2.56 -8.16 -2.78
C GLN A 87 3.81 -7.72 -3.55
N ALA A 88 4.44 -8.59 -4.35
CA ALA A 88 5.61 -8.28 -5.17
C ALA A 88 5.27 -7.34 -6.34
N THR A 89 4.04 -7.41 -6.86
CA THR A 89 3.54 -6.43 -7.84
C THR A 89 3.18 -5.08 -7.20
N LEU A 90 2.99 -5.03 -5.88
CA LEU A 90 2.65 -3.80 -5.15
C LEU A 90 3.85 -3.14 -4.44
N GLY A 91 4.89 -3.89 -4.08
CA GLY A 91 6.09 -3.40 -3.42
C GLY A 91 7.39 -3.88 -4.08
N GLY A 92 8.08 -2.99 -4.81
CA GLY A 92 9.53 -3.13 -4.99
C GLY A 92 10.09 -3.44 -6.38
N GLY A 93 9.49 -3.01 -7.50
CA GLY A 93 10.15 -3.03 -8.81
C GLY A 93 10.09 -1.66 -9.48
N ILE A 94 11.23 -1.02 -9.79
CA ILE A 94 11.54 0.21 -10.60
C ILE A 94 10.65 1.48 -10.37
N ALA A 95 9.39 1.35 -10.00
CA ALA A 95 8.43 2.40 -9.72
C ALA A 95 8.68 3.15 -8.40
N ASP A 96 9.21 2.50 -7.36
CA ASP A 96 9.48 3.19 -6.08
C ASP A 96 10.50 4.35 -6.20
N PRO A 97 11.64 4.24 -6.92
CA PRO A 97 12.50 5.39 -7.13
C PRO A 97 11.85 6.48 -8.01
N ILE A 98 11.02 6.11 -9.00
CA ILE A 98 10.28 7.07 -9.82
C ILE A 98 9.28 7.86 -8.97
N HIS A 99 8.54 7.19 -8.08
CA HIS A 99 7.60 7.85 -7.18
C HIS A 99 8.31 8.80 -6.20
N ARG A 100 9.50 8.42 -5.71
CA ARG A 100 10.32 9.30 -4.87
C ARG A 100 10.83 10.50 -5.66
N LEU A 101 11.31 10.31 -6.89
CA LEU A 101 11.74 11.40 -7.76
C LEU A 101 10.60 12.39 -8.03
N LEU A 102 9.41 11.88 -8.36
CA LEU A 102 8.21 12.72 -8.54
C LEU A 102 7.83 13.43 -7.24
N GLY A 103 7.98 12.77 -6.08
CA GLY A 103 7.79 13.38 -4.76
C GLY A 103 8.77 14.52 -4.48
N VAL A 104 10.06 14.34 -4.83
CA VAL A 104 11.09 15.38 -4.70
C VAL A 104 10.79 16.55 -5.63
N LEU A 105 10.40 16.27 -6.87
CA LEU A 105 10.01 17.32 -7.83
C LEU A 105 8.79 18.09 -7.32
N ALA A 106 7.77 17.41 -6.81
CA ALA A 106 6.59 18.03 -6.22
C ALA A 106 6.95 18.87 -4.99
N LEU A 107 7.84 18.38 -4.11
CA LEU A 107 8.34 19.13 -2.97
C LEU A 107 9.08 20.39 -3.41
N ALA A 108 9.97 20.29 -4.41
CA ALA A 108 10.71 21.42 -4.97
C ALA A 108 9.77 22.47 -5.57
N LEU A 109 8.78 22.05 -6.36
CA LEU A 109 7.74 22.95 -6.89
C LEU A 109 6.90 23.58 -5.78
N SER A 110 6.74 22.89 -4.64
CA SER A 110 5.96 23.40 -3.52
C SER A 110 6.70 24.44 -2.68
N LEU A 111 8.03 24.46 -2.67
CA LEU A 111 8.86 25.32 -1.80
C LEU A 111 8.44 26.81 -1.80
N PRO A 112 8.12 27.45 -2.95
CA PRO A 112 7.65 28.83 -2.97
C PRO A 112 6.35 29.08 -2.19
N LEU A 113 5.54 28.05 -1.97
CA LEU A 113 4.28 28.12 -1.22
C LEU A 113 4.48 28.01 0.30
N TRP A 114 5.65 27.57 0.78
CA TRP A 114 5.90 27.38 2.22
C TRP A 114 5.90 28.71 3.00
N PRO A 115 6.50 29.81 2.52
CA PRO A 115 6.37 31.12 3.16
C PRO A 115 4.91 31.60 3.22
N ILE A 116 4.13 31.35 2.16
CA ILE A 116 2.72 31.69 2.12
C ILE A 116 1.93 30.87 3.14
N ALA A 117 2.24 29.58 3.27
CA ALA A 117 1.65 28.71 4.30
C ALA A 117 2.00 29.17 5.72
N ALA A 118 3.24 29.59 5.95
CA ALA A 118 3.67 30.17 7.23
C ALA A 118 2.93 31.47 7.55
N LEU A 119 2.78 32.38 6.57
CA LEU A 119 1.99 33.61 6.73
C LEU A 119 0.51 33.30 7.02
N ALA A 120 -0.08 32.34 6.31
CA ALA A 120 -1.46 31.91 6.54
C ALA A 120 -1.66 31.21 7.90
N ALA A 121 -0.60 30.68 8.50
CA ALA A 121 -0.61 30.06 9.82
C ALA A 121 -0.41 31.07 10.97
N LEU A 122 -0.06 32.33 10.69
CA LEU A 122 0.15 33.37 11.70
C LEU A 122 -1.02 33.54 12.69
N PRO A 123 -2.30 33.52 12.28
CA PRO A 123 -3.42 33.64 13.22
C PRO A 123 -3.45 32.52 14.27
N ASN A 124 -2.87 31.36 13.97
CA ASN A 124 -2.82 30.19 14.85
C ASN A 124 -1.46 29.99 15.53
N ARG A 125 -0.54 30.95 15.41
CA ARG A 125 0.86 30.85 15.87
C ARG A 125 0.98 30.48 17.35
N ALA A 126 0.04 30.92 18.19
CA ALA A 126 0.04 30.59 19.62
C ALA A 126 0.01 29.08 19.91
N LYS A 127 -0.51 28.26 18.98
CA LYS A 127 -0.55 26.79 19.08
C LYS A 127 0.59 26.10 18.34
N GLY A 128 1.57 26.85 17.83
CA GLY A 128 2.65 26.39 16.96
C GLY A 128 2.36 26.61 15.47
N TRP A 129 3.35 26.29 14.63
CA TRP A 129 3.29 26.48 13.18
C TRP A 129 2.77 25.23 12.47
N LEU A 130 3.24 24.07 12.93
CA LEU A 130 2.90 22.75 12.42
C LEU A 130 2.10 21.96 13.45
N LYS A 131 1.24 21.06 12.96
CA LYS A 131 0.54 20.06 13.76
C LYS A 131 1.05 18.68 13.34
N PRO A 132 1.61 17.87 14.25
CA PRO A 132 1.86 16.47 13.96
C PRO A 132 0.54 15.70 13.92
N ILE A 133 0.41 14.80 12.94
CA ILE A 133 -0.69 13.86 12.82
C ILE A 133 -0.10 12.46 12.59
N VAL A 134 -0.69 11.44 13.18
CA VAL A 134 -0.25 10.05 12.97
C VAL A 134 -1.11 9.45 11.87
N LEU A 135 -0.46 8.86 10.87
CA LEU A 135 -1.10 8.23 9.73
C LEU A 135 -0.48 6.85 9.48
N ARG A 136 -1.25 5.95 8.89
CA ARG A 136 -0.77 4.64 8.45
C ARG A 136 -0.24 4.73 7.01
N GLY A 137 1.05 4.42 6.85
CA GLY A 137 1.79 4.61 5.60
C GLY A 137 1.88 3.36 4.73
N ASN A 138 2.72 3.43 3.70
CA ASN A 138 2.98 2.33 2.76
C ASN A 138 4.09 1.38 3.22
N LYS A 139 4.96 1.83 4.12
CA LYS A 139 5.99 0.96 4.70
C LYS A 139 5.31 -0.08 5.57
N ARG A 140 5.93 -1.25 5.67
CA ARG A 140 5.40 -2.38 6.42
C ARG A 140 6.28 -2.65 7.63
N GLU A 141 5.66 -3.10 8.69
CA GLU A 141 6.28 -3.53 9.94
C GLU A 141 5.69 -4.90 10.31
N ILE A 142 6.50 -5.72 10.96
CA ILE A 142 6.07 -7.03 11.45
C ILE A 142 5.64 -6.82 12.89
N ASP A 143 4.39 -7.17 13.20
CA ASP A 143 3.89 -7.06 14.57
C ASP A 143 4.48 -8.16 15.48
N ALA A 144 4.18 -8.07 16.78
CA ALA A 144 4.66 -9.04 17.77
C ALA A 144 4.17 -10.48 17.50
N PHE A 145 3.16 -10.66 16.63
CA PHE A 145 2.57 -11.93 16.24
C PHE A 145 3.05 -12.40 14.85
N GLY A 146 4.01 -11.71 14.24
CA GLY A 146 4.57 -12.06 12.93
C GLY A 146 3.70 -11.63 11.74
N GLN A 147 2.62 -10.87 11.94
CA GLN A 147 1.79 -10.37 10.85
C GLN A 147 2.39 -9.12 10.25
N VAL A 148 2.37 -9.06 8.91
CA VAL A 148 2.85 -7.90 8.16
C VAL A 148 1.75 -6.84 8.14
N LYS A 149 1.93 -5.76 8.88
CA LYS A 149 1.01 -4.62 8.92
C LYS A 149 1.65 -3.38 8.32
N ARG A 150 0.84 -2.46 7.82
CA ARG A 150 1.31 -1.12 7.43
C ARG A 150 1.78 -0.36 8.68
N ARG A 151 2.95 0.26 8.55
CA ARG A 151 3.62 1.02 9.60
C ARG A 151 2.98 2.39 9.80
N ASP A 152 2.83 2.77 11.06
CA ASP A 152 2.39 4.11 11.43
C ASP A 152 3.56 5.10 11.35
N PHE A 153 3.28 6.31 10.89
CA PHE A 153 4.27 7.37 10.79
C PHE A 153 3.64 8.71 11.16
N THR A 154 4.48 9.64 11.63
CA THR A 154 4.06 10.99 11.92
C THR A 154 4.22 11.86 10.68
N ALA A 155 3.11 12.37 10.17
CA ALA A 155 3.07 13.43 9.16
C ALA A 155 2.91 14.80 9.82
N LEU A 156 3.23 15.84 9.05
CA LEU A 156 3.11 17.23 9.48
C LEU A 156 2.07 17.95 8.63
N GLU A 157 1.35 18.86 9.27
CA GLU A 157 0.42 19.77 8.60
C GLU A 157 0.64 21.21 9.05
N TRP A 158 0.47 22.15 8.13
CA TRP A 158 0.40 23.56 8.49
C TRP A 158 -0.88 23.87 9.26
N ARG A 159 -0.78 24.67 10.32
CA ARG A 159 -1.94 25.14 11.10
C ARG A 159 -2.68 26.29 10.39
N THR A 160 -3.15 26.01 9.18
CA THR A 160 -3.88 26.94 8.32
C THR A 160 -5.28 26.43 8.01
N SER A 161 -6.20 27.36 7.74
CA SER A 161 -7.56 27.06 7.27
C SER A 161 -7.60 26.66 5.79
N ILE A 162 -6.53 26.96 5.03
CA ILE A 162 -6.42 26.71 3.59
C ILE A 162 -5.99 25.25 3.33
N PRO A 163 -6.84 24.42 2.69
CA PRO A 163 -6.57 22.98 2.51
C PRO A 163 -5.28 22.67 1.76
N VAL A 164 -5.02 23.34 0.63
CA VAL A 164 -3.82 23.10 -0.20
C VAL A 164 -2.54 23.40 0.59
N LEU A 165 -2.52 24.50 1.34
CA LEU A 165 -1.36 24.89 2.14
C LEU A 165 -1.18 23.98 3.36
N ARG A 166 -2.28 23.49 3.97
CA ARG A 166 -2.24 22.57 5.12
C ARG A 166 -1.43 21.31 4.82
N GLY A 167 -1.61 20.73 3.64
CA GLY A 167 -1.03 19.44 3.26
C GLY A 167 0.42 19.49 2.76
N LEU A 168 1.01 20.66 2.53
CA LEU A 168 2.37 20.76 1.94
C LEU A 168 3.45 19.91 2.64
N PRO A 169 3.54 19.86 3.99
CA PRO A 169 4.58 19.10 4.65
C PRO A 169 4.42 17.58 4.47
N ARG A 170 3.23 17.10 4.08
CA ARG A 170 3.00 15.69 3.74
C ARG A 170 3.80 15.26 2.49
N LEU A 171 4.28 16.18 1.66
CA LEU A 171 5.20 15.87 0.56
C LEU A 171 6.51 15.25 1.06
N LEU A 172 6.95 15.58 2.27
CA LEU A 172 8.11 14.93 2.90
C LEU A 172 7.86 13.43 3.10
N ALA A 173 6.63 13.04 3.44
CA ALA A 173 6.23 11.65 3.57
C ALA A 173 6.21 10.90 2.24
N VAL A 174 6.00 11.61 1.12
CA VAL A 174 6.15 11.04 -0.22
C VAL A 174 7.63 10.78 -0.55
N VAL A 175 8.50 11.74 -0.23
CA VAL A 175 9.95 11.60 -0.43
C VAL A 175 10.53 10.47 0.44
N SER A 176 10.08 10.34 1.69
CA SER A 176 10.50 9.26 2.58
C SER A 176 9.93 7.89 2.19
N GLY A 177 8.96 7.85 1.27
CA GLY A 177 8.28 6.63 0.83
C GLY A 177 7.20 6.13 1.80
N ASP A 178 6.81 6.92 2.81
CA ASP A 178 5.69 6.59 3.68
C ASP A 178 4.34 6.83 2.95
N LEU A 179 4.29 7.73 1.97
CA LEU A 179 3.14 7.97 1.08
C LEU A 179 3.55 7.88 -0.41
N ARG A 180 2.58 7.70 -1.30
CA ARG A 180 2.73 7.94 -2.75
C ARG A 180 2.06 9.26 -3.15
N LEU A 181 2.33 9.75 -4.36
CA LEU A 181 1.60 10.92 -4.87
C LEU A 181 0.13 10.60 -5.12
N VAL A 182 -0.13 9.42 -5.70
CA VAL A 182 -1.49 8.96 -6.02
C VAL A 182 -1.79 7.67 -5.28
N GLY A 183 -2.96 7.60 -4.64
CA GLY A 183 -3.35 6.45 -3.84
C GLY A 183 -4.65 6.66 -3.07
N VAL A 184 -5.01 5.67 -2.25
CA VAL A 184 -6.13 5.78 -1.31
C VAL A 184 -5.81 6.76 -0.19
N THR A 185 -6.83 7.26 0.48
CA THR A 185 -6.64 8.16 1.63
C THR A 185 -5.78 7.52 2.72
N PRO A 186 -4.76 8.21 3.26
CA PRO A 186 -4.05 7.70 4.44
C PRO A 186 -4.98 7.83 5.64
N LEU A 187 -5.24 6.71 6.32
CA LEU A 187 -6.05 6.66 7.53
C LEU A 187 -5.18 6.95 8.75
N SER A 188 -5.81 7.47 9.81
CA SER A 188 -5.21 7.44 11.15
C SER A 188 -5.14 5.99 11.67
N PRO A 189 -4.24 5.69 12.64
CA PRO A 189 -4.18 4.37 13.25
C PRO A 189 -5.54 3.91 13.82
N GLU A 190 -6.26 4.83 14.46
CA GLU A 190 -7.59 4.56 15.04
C GLU A 190 -8.61 4.17 13.97
N GLU A 191 -8.69 4.92 12.86
CA GLU A 191 -9.58 4.58 11.75
C GLU A 191 -9.18 3.27 11.07
N ALA A 192 -7.88 3.01 10.94
CA ALA A 192 -7.37 1.80 10.31
C ALA A 192 -7.58 0.55 11.17
N ASP A 193 -7.46 0.68 12.49
CA ASP A 193 -7.73 -0.40 13.45
C ASP A 193 -9.24 -0.62 13.66
N GLY A 194 -10.06 0.40 13.37
CA GLY A 194 -11.51 0.33 13.39
C GLY A 194 -12.14 -0.40 12.20
N LEU A 195 -11.36 -0.78 11.18
CA LEU A 195 -11.88 -1.52 10.01
C LEU A 195 -12.20 -2.97 10.40
N GLN A 196 -13.49 -3.29 10.44
CA GLN A 196 -13.99 -4.60 10.89
C GLN A 196 -14.27 -5.53 9.71
N ASP A 197 -14.77 -4.99 8.61
CA ASP A 197 -15.24 -5.80 7.49
C ASP A 197 -14.13 -6.07 6.46
N ASP A 198 -14.15 -7.26 5.86
CA ASP A 198 -13.16 -7.66 4.84
C ASP A 198 -13.20 -6.78 3.58
N TRP A 199 -14.38 -6.26 3.23
CA TRP A 199 -14.51 -5.36 2.09
C TRP A 199 -13.80 -4.02 2.33
N GLU A 200 -13.73 -3.54 3.57
CA GLU A 200 -13.05 -2.29 3.93
C GLU A 200 -11.54 -2.44 3.78
N ARG A 201 -11.01 -3.61 4.19
CA ARG A 201 -9.59 -3.97 4.06
C ARG A 201 -9.13 -4.12 2.61
N THR A 202 -10.05 -4.31 1.67
CA THR A 202 -9.73 -4.31 0.22
C THR A 202 -9.01 -3.02 -0.21
N ARG A 203 -9.23 -1.88 0.48
CA ARG A 203 -8.49 -0.63 0.21
C ARG A 203 -6.96 -0.81 0.30
N GLU A 204 -6.49 -1.75 1.12
CA GLU A 204 -5.07 -1.98 1.38
C GLU A 204 -4.34 -2.63 0.19
N GLN A 205 -5.09 -3.10 -0.82
CA GLN A 205 -4.54 -3.51 -2.10
C GLN A 205 -3.97 -2.31 -2.90
N ALA A 206 -4.36 -1.08 -2.57
CA ALA A 206 -3.78 0.14 -3.15
C ALA A 206 -2.91 0.91 -2.15
N PRO A 207 -1.83 1.56 -2.62
CA PRO A 207 -0.96 2.37 -1.76
C PRO A 207 -1.71 3.57 -1.21
N ALA A 208 -1.38 3.99 0.01
CA ALA A 208 -1.78 5.27 0.57
C ALA A 208 -1.10 6.41 -0.20
N GLY A 209 -1.88 7.43 -0.58
CA GLY A 209 -1.44 8.52 -1.43
C GLY A 209 -1.83 9.91 -0.93
N LEU A 210 -1.12 10.93 -1.42
CA LEU A 210 -1.44 12.32 -1.12
C LEU A 210 -2.74 12.77 -1.83
N VAL A 211 -2.93 12.33 -3.07
CA VAL A 211 -4.08 12.64 -3.92
C VAL A 211 -4.72 11.34 -4.40
N GLY A 212 -6.03 11.32 -4.54
CA GLY A 212 -6.79 10.16 -4.99
C GLY A 212 -8.22 10.55 -5.35
N PRO A 213 -9.02 9.60 -5.83
CA PRO A 213 -10.42 9.85 -6.16
C PRO A 213 -11.19 10.38 -4.95
N THR A 214 -10.97 9.81 -3.77
CA THR A 214 -11.66 10.23 -2.55
C THR A 214 -11.36 11.69 -2.19
N GLN A 215 -10.13 12.17 -2.38
CA GLN A 215 -9.77 13.56 -2.10
C GLN A 215 -10.26 14.54 -3.18
N LEU A 216 -10.54 14.05 -4.39
CA LEU A 216 -10.87 14.90 -5.55
C LEU A 216 -12.36 14.93 -5.89
N ASP A 217 -13.02 13.78 -5.80
CA ASP A 217 -14.39 13.56 -6.26
C ASP A 217 -15.38 13.48 -5.08
N VAL A 218 -14.92 13.04 -3.89
CA VAL A 218 -15.79 12.95 -2.70
C VAL A 218 -15.70 14.25 -1.86
N PRO A 219 -16.84 14.83 -1.44
CA PRO A 219 -16.85 16.00 -0.57
C PRO A 219 -16.07 15.78 0.74
N ALA A 220 -15.39 16.82 1.22
CA ALA A 220 -14.62 16.73 2.46
C ALA A 220 -15.50 16.44 3.69
N ASP A 221 -16.77 16.87 3.67
CA ASP A 221 -17.80 16.65 4.68
C ASP A 221 -18.56 15.32 4.51
N ALA A 222 -18.24 14.51 3.49
CA ALA A 222 -18.89 13.23 3.28
C ALA A 222 -18.62 12.26 4.45
N PRO A 223 -19.57 11.34 4.75
CA PRO A 223 -19.41 10.27 5.73
C PRO A 223 -18.16 9.43 5.48
N PHE A 224 -17.67 8.78 6.53
CA PHE A 224 -16.45 7.97 6.47
C PHE A 224 -16.63 6.77 5.52
N GLU A 225 -17.79 6.12 5.56
CA GLU A 225 -18.15 4.95 4.76
C GLU A 225 -18.15 5.29 3.25
N GLU A 226 -18.60 6.49 2.88
CA GLU A 226 -18.59 6.95 1.49
C GLU A 226 -17.15 7.12 0.97
N LYS A 227 -16.28 7.71 1.81
CA LYS A 227 -14.85 7.86 1.51
C LYS A 227 -14.17 6.49 1.37
N LEU A 228 -14.52 5.56 2.26
CA LEU A 228 -14.01 4.19 2.28
C LEU A 228 -14.43 3.42 1.03
N MET A 229 -15.70 3.55 0.62
CA MET A 229 -16.23 2.93 -0.61
C MET A 229 -15.49 3.43 -1.86
N SER A 230 -15.24 4.74 -1.95
CA SER A 230 -14.44 5.34 -3.04
C SER A 230 -13.01 4.79 -3.07
N ASP A 231 -12.36 4.67 -1.90
CA ASP A 231 -11.01 4.10 -1.78
C ASP A 231 -10.97 2.61 -2.19
N VAL A 232 -11.96 1.82 -1.80
CA VAL A 232 -12.09 0.39 -2.19
C VAL A 232 -12.32 0.24 -3.69
N PHE A 233 -13.20 1.05 -4.28
CA PHE A 233 -13.47 1.03 -5.72
C PHE A 233 -12.20 1.37 -6.53
N TYR A 234 -11.45 2.37 -6.06
CA TYR A 234 -10.16 2.71 -6.63
C TYR A 234 -9.16 1.56 -6.54
N ALA A 235 -9.06 0.92 -5.37
CA ALA A 235 -8.14 -0.18 -5.13
C ALA A 235 -8.37 -1.34 -6.11
N ARG A 236 -9.63 -1.75 -6.30
CA ARG A 236 -10.00 -2.84 -7.22
C ARG A 236 -9.73 -2.54 -8.68
N GLN A 237 -9.90 -1.30 -9.10
CA GLN A 237 -9.83 -0.95 -10.52
C GLN A 237 -8.48 -0.37 -10.94
N ARG A 238 -7.50 -0.26 -10.03
CA ARG A 238 -6.28 0.52 -10.22
C ARG A 238 -5.54 0.16 -11.51
N ARG A 239 -5.18 1.18 -12.28
CA ARG A 239 -4.37 1.07 -13.51
C ARG A 239 -3.45 2.28 -13.61
N ILE A 240 -2.23 2.09 -14.10
CA ILE A 240 -1.20 3.14 -14.24
C ILE A 240 -1.75 4.39 -14.97
N GLY A 241 -2.50 4.20 -16.06
CA GLY A 241 -3.09 5.32 -16.79
C GLY A 241 -4.10 6.14 -15.98
N ARG A 242 -4.82 5.51 -15.04
CA ARG A 242 -5.78 6.21 -14.18
C ARG A 242 -5.08 6.94 -13.05
N ASP A 243 -3.99 6.39 -12.51
CA ASP A 243 -3.16 7.08 -11.51
C ASP A 243 -2.62 8.41 -12.12
N LEU A 244 -2.21 8.42 -13.39
CA LEU A 244 -1.78 9.64 -14.09
C LEU A 244 -2.93 10.65 -14.24
N VAL A 245 -4.14 10.20 -14.55
CA VAL A 245 -5.33 11.07 -14.64
C VAL A 245 -5.61 11.74 -13.28
N TYR A 246 -5.54 11.00 -12.17
CA TYR A 246 -5.72 11.58 -10.84
C TYR A 246 -4.59 12.52 -10.45
N LEU A 247 -3.34 12.24 -10.84
CA LEU A 247 -2.22 13.15 -10.64
C LEU A 247 -2.46 14.50 -11.35
N LEU A 248 -2.85 14.46 -12.63
CA LEU A 248 -3.16 15.64 -13.42
C LEU A 248 -4.37 16.39 -12.86
N ARG A 249 -5.44 15.68 -12.48
CA ARG A 249 -6.61 16.28 -11.84
C ARG A 249 -6.26 16.95 -10.51
N GLY A 250 -5.38 16.35 -9.70
CA GLY A 250 -4.87 16.94 -8.47
C GLY A 250 -4.08 18.22 -8.71
N LEU A 251 -3.19 18.20 -9.70
CA LEU A 251 -2.42 19.39 -10.08
C LEU A 251 -3.33 20.52 -10.59
N LEU A 252 -4.32 20.19 -11.42
CA LEU A 252 -5.32 21.15 -11.90
C LEU A 252 -6.24 21.62 -10.76
N ALA A 253 -6.53 20.78 -9.76
CA ALA A 253 -7.33 21.16 -8.61
C ALA A 253 -6.63 22.22 -7.75
N ILE A 254 -5.30 22.20 -7.66
CA ILE A 254 -4.54 23.27 -6.99
C ILE A 254 -4.75 24.62 -7.69
N LEU A 255 -4.97 24.65 -9.00
CA LEU A 255 -5.24 25.90 -9.73
C LEU A 255 -6.68 26.41 -9.55
N ARG A 256 -7.58 25.59 -8.98
CA ARG A 256 -8.99 25.98 -8.78
C ARG A 256 -9.15 26.83 -7.52
N PRO A 257 -9.89 27.96 -7.57
CA PRO A 257 -10.13 28.81 -6.40
C PRO A 257 -10.77 28.07 -5.22
N SER A 258 -11.56 27.03 -5.48
CA SER A 258 -12.21 26.20 -4.45
C SER A 258 -11.22 25.55 -3.48
N SER A 259 -10.04 25.17 -3.96
CA SER A 259 -9.02 24.46 -3.17
C SER A 259 -8.27 25.39 -2.20
N TRP A 260 -8.34 26.71 -2.45
CA TRP A 260 -7.75 27.74 -1.59
C TRP A 260 -8.74 28.28 -0.57
N ARG A 261 -10.04 28.00 -0.74
CA ARG A 261 -11.08 28.44 0.18
C ARG A 261 -11.17 27.47 1.35
N PRO A 262 -11.24 27.96 2.60
CA PRO A 262 -11.57 27.10 3.72
C PRO A 262 -12.96 26.50 3.51
N ALA A 263 -13.15 25.25 3.95
CA ALA A 263 -14.46 24.62 3.93
C ALA A 263 -15.45 25.51 4.67
N SER A 264 -16.57 25.85 4.03
CA SER A 264 -17.65 26.60 4.68
C SER A 264 -18.17 25.74 5.83
N ARG A 265 -17.99 26.19 7.08
CA ARG A 265 -18.69 25.60 8.23
C ARG A 265 -20.18 25.69 7.91
N ARG A 266 -20.88 24.56 7.79
CA ARG A 266 -22.33 24.57 7.87
C ARG A 266 -22.69 25.04 9.28
N PRO A 267 -23.46 26.13 9.45
CA PRO A 267 -24.03 26.43 10.75
C PRO A 267 -25.14 25.39 11.01
N GLY A 268 -25.00 24.62 12.09
CA GLY A 268 -26.04 23.69 12.55
C GLY A 268 -25.58 22.24 12.56
N LEU A 269 -25.07 21.81 13.72
CA LEU A 269 -25.24 20.51 14.38
C LEU A 269 -24.50 20.65 15.72
N ASP A 270 -25.05 21.52 16.57
CA ASP A 270 -24.88 21.46 18.03
C ASP A 270 -26.12 20.72 18.59
#